data_AF-A0AAU6TSI0-F1
#
_entry.id   AF-A0AAU6TSI0-F1
#
_cell.length_a   1.000
_cell.length_b   1.000
_cell.length_c   1.000
_cell.angle_alpha   90.00
_cell.angle_beta   90.00
_cell.angle_gamma   90.00
#
_symmetry.space_group_name_H-M   'P 1'
#
loop_
_entity.id
_entity.type
_entity.pdbx_description
1 polymer ?
#
loop_
_entity_poly.entity_id
_entity_poly.type
_entity_poly.pdbx_seq_one_letter_code
_entity_poly.pdbx_strand_id
1 'polypeptide(L)'
;MDDREKAVEKVRKLMSLAENAGNENEAANAFSKARIFMKKYHLELSDIYSAEPSPPPPSPRRKAPPRPLTPEERHREMTRLKQQEEQRLREFQKVAEQQQQRKRQREREQQALRELEKCRAQQSVHDTPPAPCPEPEPETVTPPVPPEPPARPHRPPEEEPRPVRLHFTGPALIFIMLLLFVVYILYLQ
;
A
#
# COMPACT_ATOMS: atom_id res chain seq x y z
N MET A 1 -18.02 38.44 -19.15
CA MET A 1 -17.25 37.18 -19.19
C MET A 1 -18.11 36.08 -18.64
N ASP A 2 -18.56 35.22 -19.54
CA ASP A 2 -19.39 34.08 -19.21
C ASP A 2 -18.56 33.02 -18.47
N ASP A 3 -19.21 32.21 -17.63
CA ASP A 3 -18.49 31.19 -16.85
C ASP A 3 -17.82 30.14 -17.74
N ARG A 4 -18.34 29.94 -18.95
CA ARG A 4 -17.73 29.12 -20.00
C ARG A 4 -16.41 29.72 -20.51
N GLU A 5 -16.37 31.02 -20.76
CA GLU A 5 -15.15 31.72 -21.23
C GLU A 5 -14.04 31.67 -20.16
N LYS A 6 -14.40 31.90 -18.89
CA LYS A 6 -13.46 31.75 -17.77
C LYS A 6 -12.90 30.33 -17.65
N ALA A 7 -13.74 29.33 -17.92
CA ALA A 7 -13.31 27.94 -17.91
C ALA A 7 -12.34 27.64 -19.07
N VAL A 8 -12.60 28.15 -20.27
CA VAL A 8 -11.68 28.04 -21.41
C VAL A 8 -10.33 28.67 -21.10
N GLU A 9 -10.30 29.88 -20.55
CA GLU A 9 -9.05 30.57 -20.19
C GLU A 9 -8.27 29.78 -19.11
N LYS A 10 -8.98 29.22 -18.13
CA LYS A 10 -8.39 28.42 -17.07
C LYS A 10 -7.79 27.12 -17.58
N VAL A 11 -8.46 26.45 -18.53
CA VAL A 11 -7.91 25.26 -19.18
C VAL A 11 -6.69 25.62 -20.02
N ARG A 12 -6.73 26.70 -20.79
CA ARG A 12 -5.58 27.20 -21.56
C ARG A 12 -4.37 27.45 -20.66
N LYS A 13 -4.58 28.12 -19.52
CA LYS A 13 -3.52 28.36 -18.53
C LYS A 13 -2.94 27.06 -17.94
N LEU A 14 -3.78 26.06 -17.68
CA LEU A 14 -3.32 24.75 -17.18
C LEU A 14 -2.53 24.00 -18.25
N MET A 15 -2.92 24.09 -19.52
CA MET A 15 -2.18 23.51 -20.64
C MET A 15 -0.81 24.18 -20.81
N SER A 16 -0.75 25.53 -20.80
CA SER A 16 0.52 26.25 -20.83
C SER A 16 1.41 25.94 -19.62
N LEU A 17 0.82 25.72 -18.44
CA LEU A 17 1.58 25.33 -17.25
C LEU A 17 2.15 23.91 -17.39
N ALA A 18 1.41 23.00 -18.01
CA ALA A 18 1.88 21.66 -18.28
C ALA A 18 3.03 21.63 -19.30
N GLU A 19 2.95 22.46 -20.34
CA GLU A 19 4.00 22.59 -21.37
C GLU A 19 5.29 23.21 -20.82
N ASN A 20 5.18 24.19 -19.92
CA ASN A 20 6.32 24.87 -19.31
C ASN A 20 6.78 24.22 -18.00
N ALA A 21 6.22 23.07 -17.61
CA ALA A 21 6.56 22.41 -16.35
C ALA A 21 8.00 21.88 -16.40
N GLY A 22 8.75 22.10 -15.32
CA GLY A 22 10.12 21.60 -15.20
C GLY A 22 10.22 20.12 -14.79
N ASN A 23 9.09 19.47 -14.50
CA ASN A 23 9.04 18.05 -14.16
C ASN A 23 7.73 17.39 -14.63
N GLU A 24 7.80 16.07 -14.86
CA GLU A 24 6.70 15.25 -15.38
C GLU A 24 5.49 15.19 -14.45
N ASN A 25 5.69 15.09 -13.13
CA ASN A 25 4.61 15.06 -12.15
C ASN A 25 3.81 16.37 -12.12
N GLU A 26 4.49 17.52 -12.30
CA GLU A 26 3.85 18.83 -12.38
C GLU A 26 3.05 18.98 -13.69
N ALA A 27 3.61 18.53 -14.82
CA ALA A 27 2.90 18.46 -16.08
C ALA A 27 1.65 17.58 -15.98
N ALA A 28 1.78 16.37 -15.42
CA ALA A 28 0.68 15.42 -15.25
C ALA A 28 -0.43 15.95 -14.34
N ASN A 29 -0.07 16.67 -13.27
CA ASN A 29 -1.04 17.32 -12.38
C ASN A 29 -1.80 18.44 -13.10
N ALA A 30 -1.08 19.27 -13.87
CA ALA A 30 -1.67 20.35 -14.65
C ALA A 30 -2.63 19.82 -15.72
N PHE A 31 -2.24 18.78 -16.48
CA PHE A 31 -3.12 18.09 -17.42
C PHE A 31 -4.33 17.44 -16.76
N SER A 32 -4.14 16.80 -15.60
CA SER A 32 -5.24 16.18 -14.85
C SER A 32 -6.27 17.23 -14.43
N LYS A 33 -5.82 18.39 -13.93
CA LYS A 33 -6.70 19.52 -13.61
C LYS A 33 -7.38 20.06 -14.85
N ALA A 34 -6.66 20.23 -15.96
CA ALA A 34 -7.23 20.70 -17.22
C ALA A 34 -8.39 19.80 -17.67
N ARG A 35 -8.18 18.48 -17.65
CA ARG A 35 -9.19 17.48 -18.03
C ARG A 35 -10.42 17.50 -17.13
N ILE A 36 -10.25 17.66 -15.82
CA ILE A 36 -11.38 17.80 -14.88
C ILE A 36 -12.19 19.07 -15.19
N PHE A 37 -11.50 20.20 -15.45
CA PHE A 37 -12.17 21.44 -15.82
C PHE A 37 -12.92 21.31 -17.15
N MET A 38 -12.30 20.72 -18.17
CA MET A 38 -12.96 20.46 -19.46
C MET A 38 -14.23 19.62 -19.30
N LYS A 39 -14.15 18.54 -18.52
CA LYS A 39 -15.31 17.69 -18.23
C LYS A 39 -16.41 18.44 -17.48
N LYS A 40 -16.06 19.26 -16.49
CA LYS A 40 -17.03 20.01 -15.66
C LYS A 40 -17.83 21.03 -16.47
N TYR A 41 -17.19 21.68 -17.43
CA TYR A 41 -17.80 22.76 -18.23
C TYR A 41 -18.21 22.30 -19.63
N HIS A 42 -18.20 20.98 -19.89
CA HIS A 42 -18.48 20.39 -21.20
C HIS A 42 -17.72 21.09 -22.34
N LEU A 43 -16.42 21.33 -22.09
CA LEU A 43 -15.53 21.95 -23.07
C LEU A 43 -14.82 20.88 -23.87
N GLU A 44 -14.73 21.11 -25.16
CA GLU A 44 -13.91 20.32 -26.08
C GLU A 44 -12.57 21.02 -26.34
N LEU A 45 -11.63 20.29 -26.94
CA LEU A 45 -10.35 20.89 -27.34
C LEU A 45 -10.57 22.01 -28.38
N SER A 46 -11.52 21.82 -29.29
CA SER A 46 -11.95 22.81 -30.29
C SER A 46 -12.29 24.15 -29.63
N ASP A 47 -13.05 24.16 -28.53
CA ASP A 47 -13.42 25.38 -27.81
C ASP A 47 -12.22 26.18 -27.28
N ILE A 48 -11.10 25.49 -26.99
CA ILE A 48 -9.89 26.09 -26.44
C ILE A 48 -9.06 26.75 -27.53
N TYR A 49 -9.07 26.18 -28.74
CA TYR A 49 -8.31 26.63 -29.91
C TYR A 49 -9.10 27.54 -30.87
N SER A 50 -10.44 27.50 -30.85
CA SER A 50 -11.31 28.32 -31.71
C SER A 50 -11.49 29.75 -31.20
N ALA A 51 -11.36 29.98 -29.89
CA ALA A 51 -11.32 31.33 -29.35
C ALA A 51 -10.01 32.00 -29.77
N GLU A 52 -10.10 33.10 -30.54
CA GLU A 52 -8.98 33.92 -31.01
C GLU A 52 -7.87 33.94 -29.95
N PRO A 53 -6.62 33.58 -30.31
CA PRO A 53 -5.55 33.46 -29.34
C PRO A 53 -5.35 34.83 -28.70
N SER A 54 -5.86 34.97 -27.47
CA SER A 54 -5.51 36.07 -26.59
C SER A 54 -3.99 36.25 -26.66
N PRO A 55 -3.47 37.49 -26.74
CA PRO A 55 -2.03 37.73 -26.83
C PRO A 55 -1.32 36.86 -25.79
N PRO A 56 -0.19 36.24 -26.17
CA PRO A 56 0.47 35.27 -25.31
C PRO A 56 0.59 35.85 -23.90
N PRO A 57 0.20 35.10 -22.85
CA PRO A 57 0.39 35.59 -21.51
C PRO A 57 1.86 36.01 -21.37
N PRO A 58 2.16 37.11 -20.65
CA PRO A 58 3.55 37.49 -20.40
C PRO A 58 4.27 36.24 -19.91
N SER A 59 5.42 35.95 -20.53
CA SER A 59 6.16 34.72 -20.23
C SER A 59 6.23 34.57 -18.71
N PRO A 60 6.02 33.35 -18.16
CA PRO A 60 6.19 33.16 -16.73
C PRO A 60 7.56 33.71 -16.42
N ARG A 61 7.61 34.83 -15.69
CA ARG A 61 8.85 35.47 -15.26
C ARG A 61 9.64 34.30 -14.70
N ARG A 62 10.68 33.83 -15.43
CA ARG A 62 11.54 32.75 -14.96
C ARG A 62 11.84 33.16 -13.54
N LYS A 63 11.33 32.41 -12.55
CA LYS A 63 11.73 32.65 -11.17
C LYS A 63 13.24 32.58 -11.27
N ALA A 64 13.90 33.71 -11.03
CA ALA A 64 15.35 33.74 -11.05
C ALA A 64 15.79 32.54 -10.20
N PRO A 65 16.77 31.75 -10.66
CA PRO A 65 17.29 30.64 -9.86
C PRO A 65 17.43 31.14 -8.43
N PRO A 66 16.87 30.43 -7.42
CA PRO A 66 16.90 30.90 -6.05
C PRO A 66 18.34 31.34 -5.76
N ARG A 67 18.49 32.58 -5.29
CA ARG A 67 19.80 33.19 -5.08
C ARG A 67 20.64 32.16 -4.31
N PRO A 68 21.85 31.84 -4.77
CA PRO A 68 22.73 30.93 -4.04
C PRO A 68 22.85 31.42 -2.60
N LEU A 69 22.55 30.54 -1.66
CA LEU A 69 22.65 30.85 -0.24
C LEU A 69 24.09 31.27 0.06
N THR A 70 24.23 32.36 0.79
CA THR A 70 25.54 32.75 1.30
C THR A 70 26.06 31.65 2.26
N PRO A 71 27.38 31.51 2.43
CA PRO A 71 27.96 30.53 3.36
C PRO A 71 27.38 30.62 4.78
N GLU A 72 27.07 31.83 5.25
CA GLU A 72 26.45 32.07 6.55
C GLU A 72 25.00 31.58 6.62
N GLU A 73 24.19 31.85 5.59
CA GLU A 73 22.81 31.36 5.52
C GLU A 73 22.78 29.84 5.47
N ARG A 74 23.68 29.22 4.69
CA ARG A 74 23.79 27.76 4.59
C ARG A 74 24.20 27.13 5.92
N HIS A 75 25.07 27.77 6.70
CA HIS A 75 25.41 27.30 8.03
C HIS A 75 24.21 27.36 8.99
N ARG A 76 23.47 28.48 9.01
CA ARG A 76 22.27 28.63 9.84
C ARG A 76 21.18 27.63 9.49
N GLU A 77 20.97 27.40 8.20
CA GLU A 77 19.99 26.42 7.72
C GLU A 77 20.40 25.00 8.10
N MET A 78 21.68 24.64 7.92
CA MET A 78 22.21 23.34 8.35
C MET A 78 22.01 23.13 9.87
N THR A 79 22.31 24.13 10.69
CA THR A 79 22.12 24.03 12.14
C THR A 79 20.65 23.83 12.51
N ARG A 80 19.73 24.56 11.85
CA ARG A 80 18.29 24.39 12.05
C ARG A 80 17.82 23.00 11.64
N LEU A 81 18.24 22.53 10.47
CA LEU A 81 17.89 21.21 9.96
C LEU A 81 18.40 20.10 10.89
N LYS A 82 19.65 20.22 11.36
CA LYS A 82 20.25 19.29 12.30
C LYS A 82 19.48 19.24 13.63
N GLN A 83 19.08 20.40 14.16
CA GLN A 83 18.25 20.46 15.36
C GLN A 83 16.87 19.82 15.15
N GLN A 84 16.26 20.06 13.99
CA GLN A 84 14.96 19.48 13.64
C GLN A 84 15.05 17.94 13.52
N GLU A 85 16.11 17.44 12.87
CA GLU A 85 16.34 16.00 12.72
C GLU A 85 16.59 15.35 14.09
N GLU A 86 17.38 15.98 14.96
CA GLU A 86 17.63 15.49 16.31
C GLU A 86 16.33 15.45 17.14
N GLN A 87 15.49 16.47 17.05
CA GLN A 87 14.18 16.47 17.70
C GLN A 87 13.30 15.32 17.19
N ARG A 88 13.26 15.14 15.86
CA ARG A 88 12.46 14.09 15.24
C ARG A 88 12.93 12.69 15.66
N LEU A 89 14.25 12.49 15.80
CA LEU A 89 14.82 11.23 16.25
C LEU A 89 14.45 10.93 17.72
N ARG A 90 14.50 11.94 18.59
CA ARG A 90 14.06 11.81 20.00
C ARG A 90 12.57 11.46 20.11
N GLU A 91 11.73 12.11 19.32
CA GLU A 91 10.30 11.80 19.28
C GLU A 91 10.05 10.37 18.79
N PHE A 92 10.73 9.96 17.71
CA PHE A 92 10.63 8.60 17.19
C PHE A 92 11.03 7.55 18.24
N GLN A 93 12.14 7.79 18.96
CA GLN A 93 12.59 6.90 20.03
C GLN A 93 11.56 6.79 21.17
N LYS A 94 10.98 7.91 21.61
CA LYS A 94 9.91 7.91 22.63
C LYS A 94 8.69 7.11 22.18
N VAL A 95 8.27 7.26 20.93
CA VAL A 95 7.13 6.51 20.37
C VAL A 95 7.45 5.02 20.30
N ALA A 96 8.66 4.64 19.88
CA ALA A 96 9.08 3.25 19.83
C ALA A 96 9.10 2.61 21.23
N GLU A 97 9.64 3.31 22.23
CA GLU A 97 9.65 2.84 23.62
C GLU A 97 8.22 2.70 24.17
N GLN A 98 7.35 3.68 23.92
CA GLN A 98 5.95 3.64 24.34
C GLN A 98 5.20 2.46 23.69
N GLN A 99 5.45 2.18 22.41
CA GLN A 99 4.87 0.99 21.75
C GLN A 99 5.37 -0.31 22.38
N GLN A 100 6.66 -0.40 22.69
CA GLN A 100 7.23 -1.59 23.32
C GLN A 100 6.65 -1.80 24.72
N GLN A 101 6.48 -0.73 25.51
CA GLN A 101 5.83 -0.80 26.82
C GLN A 101 4.38 -1.26 26.71
N ARG A 102 3.60 -0.70 25.77
CA ARG A 102 2.23 -1.14 25.50
C ARG A 102 2.15 -2.61 25.09
N LYS A 103 3.10 -3.08 24.27
CA LYS A 103 3.16 -4.49 23.87
C LYS A 103 3.40 -5.39 25.07
N ARG A 104 4.37 -5.05 25.92
CA ARG A 104 4.65 -5.79 27.17
C ARG A 104 3.46 -5.79 28.13
N GLN A 105 2.73 -4.68 28.22
CA GLN A 105 1.52 -4.60 29.04
C GLN A 105 0.44 -5.56 28.52
N ARG A 106 0.18 -5.56 27.21
CA ARG A 106 -0.77 -6.50 26.60
C ARG A 106 -0.36 -7.95 26.79
N GLU A 107 0.92 -8.27 26.68
CA GLU A 107 1.44 -9.62 26.92
C GLU A 107 1.17 -10.07 28.37
N ARG A 108 1.40 -9.18 29.35
CA ARG A 108 1.08 -9.46 30.77
C ARG A 108 -0.41 -9.66 31.00
N GLU A 109 -1.25 -8.82 30.41
CA GLU A 109 -2.71 -8.95 30.51
C GLU A 109 -3.21 -10.26 29.88
N GLN A 110 -2.66 -10.65 28.72
CA GLN A 110 -2.98 -11.94 28.11
C GLN A 110 -2.52 -13.12 28.96
N GLN A 111 -1.36 -13.03 29.59
CA GLN A 111 -0.88 -14.07 30.49
C GLN A 111 -1.78 -14.20 31.73
N ALA A 112 -2.19 -13.09 32.34
CA ALA A 112 -3.11 -13.08 33.46
C ALA A 112 -4.48 -13.69 33.09
N LEU A 113 -5.00 -13.37 31.90
CA LEU A 113 -6.25 -13.98 31.40
C LEU A 113 -6.12 -15.49 31.18
N ARG A 114 -4.99 -15.93 30.61
CA ARG A 114 -4.72 -17.37 30.41
C ARG A 114 -4.59 -18.11 31.75
N GLU A 115 -3.98 -17.50 32.76
CA GLU A 115 -3.91 -18.08 34.11
C GLU A 115 -5.29 -18.15 34.77
N LEU A 116 -6.10 -17.10 34.65
CA LEU A 116 -7.48 -17.09 35.12
C LEU A 116 -8.32 -18.21 34.45
N GLU A 117 -8.18 -18.38 33.14
CA GLU A 117 -8.84 -19.44 32.39
C GLU A 117 -8.40 -20.84 32.88
N LYS A 118 -7.11 -21.04 33.14
CA LYS A 118 -6.60 -22.29 33.73
C LYS A 118 -7.18 -22.57 35.11
N CYS A 119 -7.27 -21.56 35.98
CA CYS A 119 -7.88 -21.72 37.31
C CYS A 119 -9.36 -22.08 37.19
N ARG A 120 -10.10 -21.42 36.29
CA ARG A 120 -11.51 -21.72 36.02
C ARG A 120 -11.70 -23.14 35.48
N ALA A 121 -10.84 -23.58 34.56
CA ALA A 121 -10.88 -24.94 34.03
C ALA A 121 -10.62 -25.98 35.12
N GLN A 122 -9.62 -25.76 35.98
CA GLN A 122 -9.33 -26.64 37.13
C GLN A 122 -10.49 -26.67 38.14
N GLN A 123 -11.13 -25.54 38.40
CA GLN A 123 -12.31 -25.49 39.26
C GLN A 123 -13.48 -26.30 38.66
N SER A 124 -13.71 -26.22 37.34
CA SER A 124 -14.75 -27.02 36.68
C SER A 124 -14.51 -28.54 36.73
N VAL A 125 -13.24 -28.97 36.80
CA VAL A 125 -12.87 -30.38 36.96
C VAL A 125 -13.17 -30.86 38.39
N HIS A 126 -13.09 -29.98 39.39
CA HIS A 126 -13.41 -30.31 40.78
C HIS A 126 -14.91 -30.27 41.13
N ASP A 127 -15.73 -29.56 40.36
CA ASP A 127 -17.19 -29.49 40.55
C ASP A 127 -18.00 -30.56 39.78
N THR A 128 -17.33 -31.50 39.09
CA THR A 128 -18.00 -32.65 38.47
C THR A 128 -18.04 -33.82 39.48
N PRO A 129 -19.21 -34.26 39.98
CA PRO A 129 -19.29 -35.42 40.86
C PRO A 129 -18.78 -36.67 40.13
N PRO A 130 -18.10 -37.60 40.80
CA PRO A 130 -17.66 -38.84 40.16
C PRO A 130 -18.90 -39.59 39.69
N ALA A 131 -19.03 -39.77 38.38
CA ALA A 131 -20.02 -40.67 37.83
C ALA A 131 -19.77 -42.07 38.42
N PRO A 132 -20.81 -42.84 38.79
CA PRO A 132 -20.63 -44.21 39.25
C PRO A 132 -20.00 -45.03 38.13
N CYS A 133 -18.90 -45.72 38.44
CA CYS A 133 -18.29 -46.71 37.56
C CYS A 133 -19.34 -47.74 37.11
N PRO A 134 -19.39 -48.12 35.83
CA PRO A 134 -19.98 -49.40 35.47
C PRO A 134 -18.99 -50.51 35.85
N GLU A 135 -19.49 -51.41 36.69
CA GLU A 135 -18.90 -52.67 37.13
C GLU A 135 -18.61 -53.63 35.93
N PRO A 136 -17.58 -54.49 35.99
CA PRO A 136 -17.10 -55.29 34.86
C PRO A 136 -17.69 -56.71 34.85
N GLU A 137 -18.21 -57.21 33.72
CA GLU A 137 -18.44 -58.65 33.45
C GLU A 137 -18.71 -58.88 31.93
N PRO A 138 -18.51 -60.09 31.36
CA PRO A 138 -17.25 -60.80 31.17
C PRO A 138 -16.99 -61.12 29.68
N GLU A 139 -15.74 -61.44 29.33
CA GLU A 139 -15.38 -61.98 28.02
C GLU A 139 -15.98 -63.40 27.83
N THR A 140 -16.68 -63.68 26.72
CA THR A 140 -16.53 -64.95 25.99
C THR A 140 -17.07 -64.87 24.55
N VAL A 141 -16.27 -65.39 23.61
CA VAL A 141 -16.59 -65.86 22.25
C VAL A 141 -16.62 -64.83 21.08
N THR A 142 -15.47 -64.64 20.43
CA THR A 142 -15.34 -64.45 18.96
C THR A 142 -15.78 -65.74 18.21
N PRO A 143 -16.20 -65.76 16.91
CA PRO A 143 -15.77 -64.91 15.76
C PRO A 143 -16.92 -64.64 14.71
N PRO A 144 -16.68 -64.22 13.43
CA PRO A 144 -15.52 -63.58 12.82
C PRO A 144 -15.77 -62.16 12.27
N VAL A 145 -14.66 -61.44 12.18
CA VAL A 145 -14.46 -60.14 11.54
C VAL A 145 -14.81 -60.19 10.03
N PRO A 146 -15.61 -59.26 9.48
CA PRO A 146 -15.68 -59.02 8.04
C PRO A 146 -14.36 -58.40 7.56
N PRO A 147 -13.79 -58.82 6.42
CA PRO A 147 -12.49 -58.35 5.97
C PRO A 147 -12.49 -56.83 5.75
N GLU A 148 -11.54 -56.19 6.41
CA GLU A 148 -11.14 -54.81 6.24
C GLU A 148 -10.85 -54.52 4.74
N PRO A 149 -11.48 -53.53 4.12
CA PRO A 149 -11.10 -53.11 2.77
C PRO A 149 -9.66 -52.55 2.84
N PRO A 150 -8.76 -52.97 1.94
CA PRO A 150 -7.35 -52.61 2.04
C PRO A 150 -7.17 -51.10 2.04
N ALA A 151 -6.31 -50.64 2.96
CA ALA A 151 -5.79 -49.30 3.08
C ALA A 151 -5.72 -48.59 1.71
N ARG A 152 -6.68 -47.70 1.46
CA ARG A 152 -6.52 -46.72 0.40
C ARG A 152 -5.45 -45.75 0.87
N PRO A 153 -4.35 -45.57 0.11
CA PRO A 153 -3.39 -44.51 0.41
C PRO A 153 -4.13 -43.20 0.56
N HIS A 154 -3.80 -42.44 1.61
CA HIS A 154 -4.31 -41.10 1.86
C HIS A 154 -4.51 -40.33 0.55
N ARG A 155 -5.77 -40.11 0.18
CA ARG A 155 -6.10 -39.09 -0.82
C ARG A 155 -5.87 -37.76 -0.12
N PRO A 156 -4.93 -36.92 -0.56
CA PRO A 156 -4.83 -35.58 -0.02
C PRO A 156 -6.15 -34.84 -0.33
N PRO A 157 -6.60 -33.91 0.54
CA PRO A 157 -7.78 -33.12 0.25
C PRO A 157 -7.62 -32.45 -1.12
N GLU A 158 -8.67 -32.54 -1.94
CA GLU A 158 -8.76 -31.86 -3.24
C GLU A 158 -8.27 -30.43 -3.09
N GLU A 159 -7.15 -30.14 -3.74
CA GLU A 159 -6.71 -28.78 -3.97
C GLU A 159 -7.73 -28.19 -4.95
N GLU A 160 -8.60 -27.30 -4.44
CA GLU A 160 -9.26 -26.29 -5.25
C GLU A 160 -8.26 -25.78 -6.30
N PRO A 161 -8.67 -25.53 -7.57
CA PRO A 161 -7.81 -24.87 -8.52
C PRO A 161 -7.63 -23.43 -8.04
N ARG A 162 -6.63 -23.23 -7.16
CA ARG A 162 -6.11 -21.92 -6.82
C ARG A 162 -5.83 -21.24 -8.15
N PRO A 163 -6.27 -19.99 -8.36
CA PRO A 163 -5.84 -19.26 -9.54
C PRO A 163 -4.32 -19.32 -9.50
N VAL A 164 -3.71 -19.86 -10.56
CA VAL A 164 -2.27 -19.76 -10.77
C VAL A 164 -2.02 -18.27 -10.84
N ARG A 165 -1.71 -17.67 -9.69
CA ARG A 165 -1.07 -16.37 -9.62
C ARG A 165 0.22 -16.64 -10.32
N LEU A 166 0.23 -16.33 -11.61
CA LEU A 166 1.42 -16.24 -12.41
C LEU A 166 2.25 -15.17 -11.73
N HIS A 167 3.08 -15.60 -10.77
CA HIS A 167 4.11 -14.78 -10.17
C HIS A 167 5.13 -14.57 -11.28
N PHE A 168 4.79 -13.67 -12.20
CA PHE A 168 5.79 -13.01 -13.02
C PHE A 168 6.61 -12.20 -12.04
N THR A 169 7.66 -12.82 -11.52
CA THR A 169 8.62 -12.17 -10.66
C THR A 169 9.11 -10.95 -11.45
N GLY A 170 8.99 -9.76 -10.86
CA GLY A 170 9.43 -8.49 -11.48
C GLY A 170 10.73 -8.60 -12.32
N PRO A 171 11.77 -9.35 -11.90
CA PRO A 171 12.96 -9.56 -12.73
C PRO A 171 12.72 -10.23 -14.08
N ALA A 172 11.76 -11.15 -14.20
CA ALA A 172 11.46 -11.82 -15.47
C ALA A 172 10.79 -10.87 -16.48
N LEU A 173 9.90 -9.96 -16.04
CA LEU A 173 9.31 -8.93 -16.92
C LEU A 173 10.38 -7.96 -17.42
N ILE A 174 11.29 -7.58 -16.53
CA ILE A 174 12.41 -6.68 -16.86
C ILE A 174 13.31 -7.33 -17.91
N PHE A 175 13.62 -8.62 -17.75
CA PHE A 175 14.45 -9.36 -18.72
C PHE A 175 13.78 -9.44 -20.10
N ILE A 176 12.47 -9.71 -20.15
CA ILE A 176 11.72 -9.76 -21.42
C ILE A 176 11.67 -8.39 -22.10
N MET A 177 11.44 -7.32 -21.33
CA MET A 177 11.43 -5.95 -21.87
C MET A 177 12.79 -5.53 -22.42
N LEU A 178 13.89 -5.87 -21.72
CA LEU A 178 15.25 -5.66 -22.22
C LEU A 178 15.52 -6.43 -23.50
N LEU A 179 15.08 -7.69 -23.58
CA LEU A 179 15.28 -8.54 -24.75
C LEU A 179 14.52 -7.99 -25.97
N LEU A 180 13.28 -7.54 -25.78
CA LEU A 180 12.49 -6.86 -26.82
C LEU A 180 13.12 -5.54 -27.25
N PHE A 181 13.68 -4.77 -26.32
CA PHE A 181 14.38 -3.52 -26.61
C PHE A 181 15.62 -3.75 -27.48
N VAL A 182 16.44 -4.77 -27.15
CA VAL A 182 17.62 -5.12 -27.94
C VAL A 182 17.23 -5.58 -29.36
N VAL A 183 16.20 -6.42 -29.48
CA VAL A 183 15.67 -6.85 -30.79
C VAL A 183 15.14 -5.66 -31.59
N TYR A 184 14.44 -4.72 -30.95
CA TYR A 184 13.92 -3.52 -31.59
C TYR A 184 15.04 -2.63 -32.14
N ILE A 185 16.10 -2.41 -31.37
CA ILE A 185 17.26 -1.63 -31.84
C ILE A 185 17.94 -2.31 -33.03
N LEU A 186 18.13 -3.63 -32.98
CA LEU A 186 18.71 -4.40 -34.09
C LEU A 186 17.82 -4.44 -35.34
N TYR A 187 16.50 -4.31 -35.17
CA TYR A 187 15.55 -4.29 -36.28
C TYR A 187 15.44 -2.91 -36.95
N LEU A 188 15.75 -1.83 -36.22
CA LEU A 188 15.73 -0.46 -36.74
C LEU A 188 17.05 -0.04 -37.39
N GLN A 189 18.08 -0.89 -37.34
CA GLN A 189 19.42 -0.64 -37.87
C GLN A 189 19.60 -1.33 -39.23
#